data_AF-A0A0Q9RDY4-F1
#
_entry.id   AF-A0A0Q9RDY4-F1
#
_cell.length_a   1.000
_cell.length_b   1.000
_cell.length_c   1.000
_cell.angle_alpha   90.00
_cell.angle_beta   90.00
_cell.angle_gamma   90.00
#
_symmetry.space_group_name_H-M   'P 1'
#
loop_
_entity.id
_entity.type
_entity.pdbx_description
1 polymer ?
#
loop_
_entity_poly.entity_id
_entity_poly.type
_entity_poly.pdbx_seq_one_letter_code
_entity_poly.pdbx_strand_id
1 'polypeptide(L)'
;MEGCGELLGLTSDFGNFKGTEKYGELAKTVPHSESIHAKAQTNADGYPDEAEFIRCMEVAKQAEYEGPITLVYDGPGDMWEGIERVRKLAAPYM
;
A
#
# COMPACT_ATOMS: atom_id res chain seq x y z
N MET A 1 16.09 -3.85 -19.78
CA MET A 1 14.64 -3.86 -20.11
C MET A 1 14.34 -4.55 -21.43
N GLU A 2 15.19 -4.45 -22.48
CA GLU A 2 14.97 -5.10 -23.79
C GLU A 2 14.76 -6.63 -23.77
N GLY A 3 15.19 -7.34 -22.72
CA GLY A 3 14.99 -8.79 -22.58
C GLY A 3 13.65 -9.23 -21.97
N CYS A 4 12.83 -8.30 -21.45
CA CYS A 4 11.59 -8.65 -20.74
C CYS A 4 10.31 -8.48 -21.57
N GLY A 5 10.36 -7.87 -22.77
CA GLY A 5 9.16 -7.64 -23.58
C GLY A 5 8.03 -6.95 -22.80
N GLU A 6 6.77 -7.36 -23.03
CA GLU A 6 5.58 -6.89 -22.29
C GLU A 6 5.40 -7.53 -20.89
N LEU A 7 6.38 -8.30 -20.39
CA LEU A 7 6.27 -9.03 -19.12
C LEU A 7 6.56 -8.18 -17.88
N LEU A 8 6.62 -6.85 -18.01
CA LEU A 8 6.98 -5.93 -16.94
C LEU A 8 5.73 -5.24 -16.39
N GLY A 9 5.41 -5.52 -15.13
CA GLY A 9 4.35 -4.84 -14.37
C GLY A 9 4.93 -3.94 -13.28
N LEU A 10 4.19 -2.89 -12.93
CA LEU A 10 4.53 -2.00 -11.82
C LEU A 10 3.81 -2.45 -10.54
N THR A 11 4.53 -2.46 -9.42
CA THR A 11 3.95 -2.65 -8.10
C THR A 11 4.15 -1.38 -7.28
N SER A 12 3.05 -0.71 -6.93
CA SER A 12 3.11 0.43 -6.00
C SER A 12 3.10 -0.09 -4.57
N ASP A 13 4.17 0.18 -3.82
CA ASP A 13 4.29 -0.20 -2.41
C ASP A 13 4.22 1.04 -1.52
N PHE A 14 3.15 1.17 -0.74
CA PHE A 14 2.93 2.34 0.12
C PHE A 14 4.09 2.61 1.07
N GLY A 15 4.78 1.57 1.56
CA GLY A 15 5.86 1.73 2.52
C GLY A 15 7.20 2.17 1.90
N ASN A 16 7.32 2.13 0.57
CA ASN A 16 8.52 2.58 -0.14
C ASN A 16 8.51 4.08 -0.45
N PHE A 17 7.33 4.72 -0.49
CA PHE A 17 7.20 6.17 -0.67
C PHE A 17 7.34 6.90 0.68
N LYS A 18 7.99 8.08 0.68
CA LYS A 18 8.32 8.84 1.90
C LYS A 18 8.25 10.35 1.65
N GLY A 19 8.20 11.12 2.74
CA GLY A 19 8.27 12.58 2.68
C GLY A 19 6.96 13.24 2.24
N THR A 20 7.02 14.55 1.96
CA THR A 20 5.84 15.38 1.65
C THR A 20 5.18 15.00 0.32
N GLU A 21 5.97 14.45 -0.61
CA GLU A 21 5.52 14.14 -1.98
C GLU A 21 4.87 12.75 -2.10
N LYS A 22 4.95 11.91 -1.06
CA LYS A 22 4.48 10.51 -1.06
C LYS A 22 3.15 10.30 -1.79
N TYR A 23 2.13 11.05 -1.42
CA TYR A 23 0.78 10.87 -1.96
C TYR A 23 0.66 11.33 -3.41
N GLY A 24 1.41 12.38 -3.79
CA GLY A 24 1.47 12.86 -5.17
C GLY A 24 2.24 11.92 -6.06
N GLU A 25 3.27 11.24 -5.54
CA GLU A 25 3.99 10.18 -6.24
C GLU A 25 3.12 8.94 -6.39
N LEU A 26 2.45 8.48 -5.33
CA LEU A 26 1.50 7.38 -5.40
C LEU A 26 0.39 7.64 -6.42
N ALA A 27 -0.19 8.84 -6.43
CA ALA A 27 -1.23 9.19 -7.40
C ALA A 27 -0.75 9.13 -8.86
N LYS A 28 0.56 9.28 -9.12
CA LYS A 28 1.15 9.13 -10.45
C LYS A 28 1.45 7.67 -10.79
N THR A 29 1.72 6.81 -9.80
CA THR A 29 2.12 5.41 -10.05
C THR A 29 0.95 4.43 -10.02
N VAL A 30 -0.06 4.66 -9.17
CA VAL A 30 -1.20 3.74 -9.02
C VAL A 30 -1.94 3.47 -10.34
N PRO A 31 -2.24 4.45 -11.22
CA PRO A 31 -2.91 4.19 -12.49
C PRO A 31 -2.13 3.27 -13.45
N HIS A 32 -0.84 3.06 -13.19
CA HIS A 32 0.03 2.17 -13.98
C HIS A 32 0.37 0.87 -13.24
N SER A 33 -0.18 0.66 -12.04
CA SER A 33 0.17 -0.47 -11.19
C SER A 33 -0.63 -1.71 -11.58
N GLU A 34 0.05 -2.84 -11.67
CA GLU A 34 -0.56 -4.17 -11.80
C GLU A 34 -0.92 -4.75 -10.43
N SER A 35 -0.18 -4.37 -9.39
CA SER A 35 -0.48 -4.74 -8.00
C SER A 35 -0.14 -3.60 -7.03
N ILE A 36 -0.80 -3.59 -5.87
CA ILE A 36 -0.47 -2.68 -4.77
C ILE A 36 -0.05 -3.50 -3.56
N HIS A 37 1.09 -3.12 -2.97
CA HIS A 37 1.42 -3.51 -1.60
C HIS A 37 0.94 -2.42 -0.65
N ALA A 38 -0.17 -2.71 0.03
CA ALA A 38 -0.72 -1.87 1.08
C ALA A 38 0.04 -2.12 2.39
N LYS A 39 1.27 -1.62 2.43
CA LYS A 39 2.16 -1.72 3.59
C LYS A 39 1.89 -0.60 4.58
N ALA A 40 1.39 -0.95 5.76
CA ALA A 40 1.16 0.00 6.83
C ALA A 40 2.46 0.37 7.55
N GLN A 41 2.70 1.66 7.75
CA GLN A 41 3.74 2.12 8.67
C GLN A 41 3.26 1.88 10.10
N THR A 42 4.12 1.36 10.97
CA THR A 42 3.76 1.07 12.37
C THR A 42 4.68 1.81 13.34
N ASN A 43 4.13 2.15 14.50
CA ASN A 43 4.95 2.63 15.62
C ASN A 43 5.75 1.49 16.29
N ALA A 44 6.49 1.82 17.35
CA ALA A 44 7.33 0.87 18.09
C ALA A 44 6.53 -0.26 18.79
N ASP A 45 5.22 -0.10 18.95
CA ASP A 45 4.31 -1.07 19.57
C ASP A 45 3.53 -1.89 18.51
N GLY A 46 3.80 -1.69 17.22
CA GLY A 46 3.15 -2.43 16.13
C GLY A 46 1.74 -1.92 15.76
N TYR A 47 1.38 -0.71 16.19
CA TYR A 47 0.12 -0.08 15.78
C TYR A 47 0.33 0.68 14.45
N PRO A 48 -0.53 0.44 13.44
CA PRO A 48 -0.51 1.20 12.20
C PRO A 48 -0.72 2.70 12.42
N ASP A 49 -0.06 3.53 11.63
CA ASP A 49 -0.51 4.91 11.42
C ASP A 49 -1.77 4.88 10.54
N GLU A 50 -2.93 4.87 11.20
CA GLU A 50 -4.22 4.71 10.53
C GLU A 50 -4.50 5.84 9.53
N ALA A 51 -4.17 7.08 9.88
CA ALA A 51 -4.44 8.24 9.04
C ALA A 51 -3.59 8.22 7.77
N GLU A 52 -2.31 7.84 7.90
CA GLU A 52 -1.39 7.68 6.78
C GLU A 52 -1.85 6.54 5.85
N PHE A 53 -2.21 5.39 6.42
CA PHE A 53 -2.65 4.22 5.65
C PHE A 53 -3.97 4.50 4.90
N ILE A 54 -4.96 5.07 5.58
CA ILE A 54 -6.25 5.46 4.97
C ILE A 54 -6.01 6.43 3.82
N ARG A 55 -5.10 7.39 3.99
CA ARG A 55 -4.78 8.34 2.91
C ARG A 55 -4.18 7.65 1.70
N CYS A 56 -3.34 6.62 1.87
CA CYS A 56 -2.87 5.81 0.75
C CYS A 56 -4.00 5.01 0.08
N MET A 57 -4.92 4.44 0.86
CA MET A 57 -6.10 3.74 0.31
C MET A 57 -7.03 4.67 -0.46
N GLU A 58 -7.21 5.92 0.00
CA GLU A 58 -7.96 6.94 -0.75
C GLU A 58 -7.30 7.29 -2.08
N VAL A 59 -5.96 7.34 -2.16
CA VAL A 59 -5.28 7.50 -3.46
C VAL A 59 -5.61 6.34 -4.39
N ALA A 60 -5.58 5.10 -3.90
CA ALA A 60 -5.92 3.94 -4.71
C ALA A 60 -7.38 3.99 -5.22
N LYS A 61 -8.30 4.34 -4.33
CA LYS A 61 -9.72 4.50 -4.65
C LYS A 61 -9.97 5.63 -5.66
N GLN A 62 -9.32 6.79 -5.50
CA GLN A 62 -9.45 7.93 -6.42
C GLN A 62 -8.87 7.66 -7.80
N ALA A 63 -7.88 6.78 -7.88
CA ALA A 63 -7.33 6.29 -9.14
C ALA A 63 -8.18 5.17 -9.77
N GLU A 64 -9.34 4.84 -9.18
CA GLU A 64 -10.24 3.77 -9.62
C GLU A 64 -9.50 2.43 -9.78
N TYR A 65 -8.56 2.15 -8.88
CA TYR A 65 -7.75 0.93 -8.92
C TYR A 65 -8.59 -0.30 -8.55
N GLU A 66 -8.72 -1.24 -9.49
CA GLU A 66 -9.47 -2.50 -9.32
C GLU A 66 -8.58 -3.75 -9.28
N GLY A 67 -7.26 -3.57 -9.24
CA GLY A 67 -6.30 -4.67 -9.23
C GLY A 67 -6.06 -5.29 -7.84
N PRO A 68 -5.17 -6.31 -7.76
CA PRO A 68 -4.86 -6.99 -6.50
C PRO A 68 -4.15 -6.07 -5.48
N ILE A 69 -4.67 -6.08 -4.26
CA ILE A 69 -4.06 -5.42 -3.09
C ILE A 69 -3.53 -6.47 -2.12
N THR A 70 -2.23 -6.47 -1.88
CA THR A 70 -1.56 -7.29 -0.86
C THR A 70 -1.38 -6.46 0.40
N LEU A 71 -1.99 -6.88 1.51
CA LEU A 71 -1.76 -6.28 2.82
C LEU A 71 -0.38 -6.68 3.35
N VAL A 72 0.39 -5.72 3.84
CA VAL A 72 1.74 -5.98 4.38
C VAL A 72 1.87 -5.38 5.78
N TYR A 73 2.34 -6.19 6.71
CA TYR A 73 2.72 -5.82 8.06
C TYR A 73 4.15 -6.34 8.34
N ASP A 74 5.06 -5.43 8.70
CA ASP A 74 6.44 -5.75 9.08
C ASP A 74 6.83 -5.17 10.45
N GLY A 75 5.82 -4.79 11.24
CA GLY A 75 5.98 -4.26 12.59
C GLY A 75 6.33 -5.34 13.64
N PRO A 76 6.63 -4.92 14.88
CA PRO A 76 6.95 -5.83 15.97
C PRO A 76 5.72 -6.63 16.48
N GLY A 77 5.96 -7.60 17.35
CA GLY A 77 4.88 -8.38 17.97
C GLY A 77 4.35 -9.53 17.10
N ASP A 78 3.11 -9.94 17.35
CA ASP A 78 2.47 -11.04 16.63
C ASP A 78 2.05 -10.60 15.21
N MET A 79 2.48 -11.37 14.20
CA MET A 79 2.23 -11.04 12.79
C MET A 79 0.76 -11.18 12.40
N TRP A 80 0.02 -12.10 13.01
CA TRP A 80 -1.41 -12.31 12.71
C TRP A 80 -2.26 -11.21 13.32
N GLU A 81 -1.96 -10.79 14.55
CA GLU A 81 -2.60 -9.61 15.13
C GLU A 81 -2.26 -8.35 14.34
N GLY A 82 -0.99 -8.18 13.96
CA GLY A 82 -0.53 -7.04 13.17
C GLY A 82 -1.26 -6.93 11.84
N ILE A 83 -1.31 -8.02 11.06
CA ILE A 83 -2.00 -8.02 9.77
C ILE A 83 -3.53 -7.85 9.95
N GLU A 84 -4.12 -8.35 11.03
CA GLU A 84 -5.54 -8.16 11.33
C GLU A 84 -5.88 -6.70 11.64
N ARG A 85 -4.98 -5.94 12.29
CA ARG A 85 -5.13 -4.48 12.47
C ARG A 85 -5.15 -3.77 11.11
N VAL A 86 -4.21 -4.10 10.22
CA VAL A 86 -4.14 -3.53 8.86
C VAL A 86 -5.38 -3.90 8.04
N ARG A 87 -5.83 -5.16 8.11
CA ARG A 87 -7.02 -5.65 7.39
C ARG A 87 -8.28 -4.88 7.76
N LYS A 88 -8.47 -4.52 9.03
CA LYS A 88 -9.62 -3.71 9.48
C LYS A 88 -9.64 -2.33 8.85
N LEU A 89 -8.47 -1.72 8.62
CA LEU A 89 -8.35 -0.41 7.96
C LEU A 89 -8.61 -0.51 6.45
N ALA A 90 -8.21 -1.62 5.82
CA ALA A 90 -8.39 -1.83 4.38
C ALA A 90 -9.81 -2.30 4.00
N ALA A 91 -10.53 -2.97 4.90
CA ALA A 91 -11.84 -3.56 4.63
C ALA A 91 -12.89 -2.63 3.99
N PRO A 92 -12.95 -1.31 4.29
CA PRO A 92 -13.89 -0.39 3.63
C PRO A 92 -13.62 -0.12 2.14
N TYR A 93 -12.47 -0.56 1.62
CA TYR A 93 -12.01 -0.33 0.24
C TYR A 93 -12.05 -1.58 -0.63
N MET A 94 -12.55 -2.70 -0.09
CA MET A 94 -12.61 -4.01 -0.74
C MET A 94 -14.04 -4.39 -1.14
#